data_AF-A0A1R1Z059-F1
#
_entry.id   AF-A0A1R1Z059-F1
#
_cell.length_a   1.000
_cell.length_b   1.000
_cell.length_c   1.000
_cell.angle_alpha   90.00
_cell.angle_beta   90.00
_cell.angle_gamma   90.00
#
_symmetry.space_group_name_H-M   'P 1'
#
loop_
_entity.id
_entity.type
_entity.pdbx_description
1 polymer ?
#
loop_
_entity_poly.entity_id
_entity_poly.type
_entity_poly.pdbx_seq_one_letter_code
_entity_poly.pdbx_strand_id
1 'polypeptide(L)'
;MAAEGSEVNRVQGMTIDYPAGWQDQSMLVLSAGPGTLGVAPSFVVTREVAPSGLPTDRTERLDVFADRQAEQIRDTLPAPVELQRRRADIPGSAPELRLDRISNGIPIRQWLPMPMRRTVA
;
A
#
# COMPACT_ATOMS: atom_id res chain seq x y z
N MET A 1 21.96 14.18 -22.91
CA MET A 1 21.97 12.73 -23.21
C MET A 1 21.50 12.00 -21.96
N ALA A 2 20.22 11.64 -21.90
CA ALA A 2 19.69 10.83 -20.80
C ALA A 2 20.09 9.37 -21.05
N ALA A 3 20.67 8.72 -20.03
CA ALA A 3 20.96 7.30 -20.09
C ALA A 3 19.64 6.51 -20.11
N GLU A 4 19.52 5.58 -21.06
CA GLU A 4 18.45 4.57 -21.09
C GLU A 4 18.49 3.79 -19.77
N GLY A 5 17.38 3.81 -19.02
CA GLY A 5 17.21 3.04 -17.79
C GLY A 5 16.86 3.84 -16.52
N SER A 6 16.81 5.17 -16.57
CA SER A 6 16.32 5.98 -15.43
C SER A 6 14.80 5.84 -15.30
N GLU A 7 14.33 5.23 -14.20
CA GLU A 7 12.91 5.24 -13.85
C GLU A 7 12.49 6.67 -13.48
N VAL A 8 11.81 7.34 -14.42
CA VAL A 8 11.31 8.71 -14.22
C VAL A 8 10.20 8.69 -13.18
N ASN A 9 10.50 9.15 -11.97
CA ASN A 9 9.51 9.34 -10.94
C ASN A 9 8.96 10.76 -10.97
N ARG A 10 7.64 10.86 -11.05
CA ARG A 10 6.92 12.14 -11.01
C ARG A 10 6.27 12.34 -9.65
N VAL A 11 6.58 13.46 -9.00
CA VAL A 11 5.99 13.87 -7.72
C VAL A 11 5.27 15.20 -7.97
N GLN A 12 3.95 15.20 -7.90
CA GLN A 12 3.12 16.42 -8.06
C GLN A 12 3.49 17.29 -9.28
N GLY A 13 3.77 16.66 -10.42
CA GLY A 13 4.13 17.35 -11.67
C GLY A 13 5.62 17.67 -11.82
N MET A 14 6.45 17.43 -10.79
CA MET A 14 7.90 17.52 -10.88
C MET A 14 8.50 16.16 -11.24
N THR A 15 9.53 16.18 -12.08
CA THR A 15 10.36 14.99 -12.35
C THR A 15 11.55 15.00 -11.41
N ILE A 16 11.81 13.86 -10.76
CA ILE A 16 13.00 13.65 -9.94
C ILE A 16 13.79 12.51 -10.57
N ASP A 17 15.04 12.77 -10.92
CA ASP A 17 15.98 11.74 -11.34
C ASP A 17 16.57 11.10 -10.08
N TYR A 18 16.34 9.80 -9.92
CA TYR A 18 16.95 9.04 -8.82
C TYR A 18 18.30 8.47 -9.26
N PRO A 19 19.34 8.55 -8.41
CA PRO A 19 20.59 7.85 -8.67
C PRO A 19 20.39 6.34 -8.76
N ALA A 20 21.23 5.67 -9.54
CA ALA A 20 21.21 4.21 -9.65
C ALA A 20 21.37 3.55 -8.26
N GLY A 21 20.56 2.53 -7.99
CA GLY A 21 20.57 1.79 -6.72
C GLY A 21 19.71 2.41 -5.61
N TRP A 22 19.08 3.56 -5.83
CA TRP A 22 18.15 4.13 -4.87
C TRP A 22 16.81 3.40 -4.90
N GLN A 23 16.28 3.10 -3.72
CA GLN A 23 14.96 2.51 -3.55
C GLN A 23 13.97 3.60 -3.17
N ASP A 24 12.86 3.68 -3.91
CA ASP A 24 11.80 4.61 -3.57
C ASP A 24 11.00 4.11 -2.35
N GLN A 25 11.05 4.89 -1.28
CA GLN A 25 10.28 4.71 -0.04
C GLN A 25 9.32 5.88 0.20
N SER A 26 8.99 6.62 -0.86
CA SER A 26 8.10 7.77 -0.78
C SER A 26 6.72 7.38 -0.28
N MET A 27 6.14 8.27 0.51
CA MET A 27 4.77 8.17 1.02
C MET A 27 4.01 9.43 0.63
N LEU A 28 2.90 9.27 -0.09
CA LEU A 28 1.94 10.35 -0.26
C LEU A 28 0.93 10.30 0.89
N VAL A 29 0.80 11.39 1.63
CA VAL A 29 -0.20 11.54 2.70
C VAL A 29 -1.14 12.69 2.33
N LEU A 30 -2.43 12.39 2.21
CA LEU A 30 -3.49 13.38 2.06
C LEU A 30 -4.39 13.29 3.29
N SER A 31 -4.46 14.36 4.07
CA SER A 31 -5.32 14.43 5.25
C SER A 31 -6.42 15.46 5.03
N ALA A 32 -7.66 15.10 5.35
CA ALA A 32 -8.74 16.08 5.42
C ALA A 32 -8.56 16.98 6.65
N GLY A 33 -9.29 18.10 6.71
CA GLY A 33 -9.43 18.84 7.96
C GLY A 33 -10.03 17.95 9.07
N PRO A 34 -9.76 18.24 10.35
CA PRO A 34 -10.36 17.48 11.45
C PRO A 34 -11.89 17.58 11.38
N GLY A 35 -12.56 16.43 11.36
CA GLY A 35 -14.01 16.39 11.46
C GLY A 35 -14.51 16.71 12.87
N THR A 36 -15.81 16.60 13.09
CA THR A 36 -16.46 16.83 14.40
C THR A 36 -15.94 15.94 15.53
N LEU A 37 -15.32 14.80 15.21
CA LEU A 37 -14.75 13.85 16.16
C LEU A 37 -13.27 14.11 16.49
N GLY A 38 -12.67 15.19 15.98
CA GLY A 38 -11.27 15.52 16.22
C GLY A 38 -10.25 14.61 15.51
N VAL A 39 -10.72 13.65 14.71
CA VAL A 39 -9.90 12.76 13.88
C VAL A 39 -10.07 13.14 12.41
N ALA A 40 -8.94 13.38 11.74
CA ALA A 40 -8.89 13.64 10.31
C ALA A 40 -8.73 12.31 9.54
N PRO A 41 -9.66 11.94 8.64
CA PRO A 41 -9.42 10.83 7.74
C PRO A 41 -8.21 11.16 6.86
N SER A 42 -7.37 10.15 6.62
CA SER A 42 -6.19 10.27 5.79
C SER A 42 -6.18 9.20 4.71
N PHE A 43 -5.77 9.58 3.51
CA PHE A 43 -5.46 8.70 2.40
C PHE A 43 -3.95 8.64 2.23
N VAL A 44 -3.39 7.43 2.32
CA VAL A 44 -1.94 7.21 2.28
C VAL A 44 -1.62 6.25 1.16
N VAL A 45 -0.65 6.61 0.32
CA VAL A 45 -0.07 5.72 -0.70
C VAL A 45 1.38 5.47 -0.33
N THR A 46 1.70 4.20 -0.08
CA THR A 46 3.06 3.72 0.14
C THR A 46 3.53 2.92 -1.07
N ARG A 47 4.85 2.71 -1.15
CA ARG A 47 5.47 1.79 -2.09
C ARG A 47 6.20 0.72 -1.31
N GLU A 48 6.03 -0.52 -1.74
CA GLU A 48 6.75 -1.65 -1.19
C GLU A 48 7.30 -2.47 -2.35
N VAL A 49 8.55 -2.92 -2.21
CA VAL A 49 9.12 -3.87 -3.16
C VAL A 49 8.50 -5.22 -2.86
N ALA A 50 7.90 -5.83 -3.87
CA ALA A 50 7.29 -7.14 -3.72
C ALA A 50 8.37 -8.14 -3.24
N PRO A 51 8.12 -8.90 -2.16
CA PRO A 51 9.08 -9.86 -1.64
C PRO A 51 9.42 -10.93 -2.68
N SER A 52 10.62 -11.50 -2.58
CA SER A 52 11.03 -12.59 -3.46
C SER A 52 10.16 -13.83 -3.29
N GLY A 53 10.09 -14.65 -4.34
CA GLY A 53 9.40 -15.94 -4.32
C GLY A 53 7.87 -15.84 -4.32
N LEU A 54 7.31 -14.75 -4.85
CA LEU A 54 5.88 -14.70 -5.14
C LEU A 54 5.56 -15.41 -6.48
N PRO A 55 4.33 -15.92 -6.64
CA PRO A 55 3.87 -16.53 -7.89
C PRO A 55 4.04 -15.66 -9.14
N THR A 56 4.16 -16.30 -10.30
CA THR A 56 4.25 -15.61 -11.60
C THR A 56 2.89 -15.10 -12.06
N ASP A 57 1.81 -15.83 -11.76
CA ASP A 57 0.46 -15.36 -12.06
C ASP A 57 0.13 -14.09 -11.26
N ARG A 58 -0.46 -13.10 -11.92
CA ARG A 58 -0.74 -11.79 -11.30
C ARG A 58 -1.75 -11.89 -10.17
N THR A 59 -2.82 -12.66 -10.37
CA THR A 59 -3.92 -12.75 -9.41
C THR A 59 -3.45 -13.51 -8.17
N GLU A 60 -2.80 -14.65 -8.38
CA GLU A 60 -2.21 -15.46 -7.31
C GLU A 60 -1.13 -14.68 -6.55
N ARG A 61 -0.27 -13.94 -7.26
CA ARG A 61 0.76 -13.08 -6.65
C ARG A 61 0.15 -12.04 -5.71
N LEU A 62 -0.90 -11.36 -6.15
CA LEU A 62 -1.59 -10.36 -5.35
C LEU A 62 -2.22 -10.97 -4.11
N ASP A 63 -2.76 -12.17 -4.24
CA ASP A 63 -3.37 -12.92 -3.15
C ASP A 63 -2.34 -13.33 -2.09
N VAL A 64 -1.23 -13.95 -2.51
CA VAL A 64 -0.14 -14.33 -1.60
C VAL A 64 0.51 -13.10 -0.96
N PHE A 65 0.66 -12.01 -1.70
CA PHE A 65 1.19 -10.76 -1.15
C PHE A 65 0.26 -10.19 -0.06
N ALA A 66 -1.05 -10.15 -0.32
CA ALA A 66 -2.02 -9.68 0.67
C ALA A 66 -2.04 -10.55 1.95
N ASP A 67 -1.87 -11.87 1.81
CA ASP A 67 -1.79 -12.77 2.96
C ASP A 67 -0.52 -12.52 3.79
N ARG A 68 0.64 -12.34 3.15
CA ARG A 68 1.89 -11.98 3.86
C ARG A 68 1.78 -10.65 4.59
N GLN A 69 1.18 -9.64 3.96
CA GLN A 69 0.91 -8.35 4.61
C GLN A 69 -0.02 -8.51 5.81
N ALA A 70 -1.04 -9.35 5.69
CA ALA A 70 -1.96 -9.64 6.77
C ALA A 70 -1.29 -10.32 7.96
N GLU A 71 -0.40 -11.28 7.72
CA GLU A 71 0.44 -11.91 8.75
C GLU A 71 1.36 -10.87 9.42
N GLN A 72 2.10 -10.09 8.63
CA GLN A 72 2.99 -9.07 9.15
C GLN A 72 2.27 -8.03 10.03
N ILE A 73 1.06 -7.59 9.64
CA ILE A 73 0.25 -6.67 10.43
C ILE A 73 -0.11 -7.27 11.79
N ARG A 74 -0.51 -8.55 11.83
CA ARG A 74 -0.88 -9.23 13.08
C ARG A 74 0.33 -9.39 14.01
N ASP A 75 1.50 -9.64 13.46
CA ASP A 75 2.73 -9.85 14.24
C ASP A 75 3.32 -8.52 14.76
N THR A 76 3.09 -7.41 14.04
CA THR A 76 3.73 -6.13 14.34
C THR A 76 2.86 -5.21 15.20
N LEU A 77 1.54 -5.22 15.01
CA LEU A 77 0.66 -4.30 15.71
C LEU A 77 0.23 -4.85 17.09
N PRO A 78 0.19 -4.01 18.13
CA PRO A 78 -0.28 -4.44 19.44
C PRO A 78 -1.78 -4.80 19.36
N ALA A 79 -2.14 -5.94 19.96
CA ALA A 79 -3.53 -6.36 20.09
C ALA A 79 -4.35 -5.37 20.94
N PRO A 80 -5.68 -5.25 20.70
CA PRO A 80 -6.49 -6.01 19.75
C PRO A 80 -6.48 -5.43 18.32
N VAL A 81 -6.38 -6.34 17.34
CA VAL A 81 -6.43 -6.05 15.90
C VAL A 81 -7.42 -7.02 15.24
N GLU A 82 -8.43 -6.49 14.55
CA GLU A 82 -9.29 -7.26 13.66
C GLU A 82 -8.90 -7.00 12.21
N LEU A 83 -8.63 -8.06 11.46
CA LEU A 83 -8.21 -7.96 10.07
C LEU A 83 -9.09 -8.87 9.19
N GLN A 84 -9.78 -8.27 8.23
CA GLN A 84 -10.63 -8.98 7.28
C GLN A 84 -10.06 -8.85 5.87
N ARG A 85 -9.99 -9.96 5.14
CA ARG A 85 -9.66 -9.96 3.71
C ARG A 85 -10.92 -9.79 2.87
N ARG A 86 -10.86 -8.92 1.87
CA ARG A 86 -11.93 -8.68 0.90
C ARG A 86 -11.38 -8.69 -0.52
N ARG A 87 -12.23 -9.06 -1.46
CA ARG A 87 -12.02 -8.88 -2.89
C ARG A 87 -13.34 -8.40 -3.47
N ALA A 88 -13.32 -7.29 -4.20
CA ALA A 88 -14.50 -6.85 -4.91
C ALA A 88 -14.83 -7.88 -6.00
N ASP A 89 -16.12 -8.19 -6.19
CA ASP A 89 -16.59 -9.13 -7.21
C ASP A 89 -16.60 -8.49 -8.60
N ILE A 90 -15.43 -7.98 -9.00
CA ILE A 90 -15.17 -7.29 -10.27
C ILE A 90 -13.90 -7.91 -10.85
N PRO A 91 -13.90 -8.37 -12.11
CA PRO A 91 -12.74 -8.96 -12.75
C PRO A 91 -11.51 -8.03 -12.68
N GLY A 92 -10.40 -8.56 -12.18
CA GLY A 92 -9.14 -7.82 -12.05
C GLY A 92 -9.06 -6.89 -10.84
N SER A 93 -10.01 -6.94 -9.91
CA SER A 93 -9.93 -6.22 -8.64
C SER A 93 -8.74 -6.71 -7.80
N ALA A 94 -8.01 -5.75 -7.22
CA ALA A 94 -6.98 -6.08 -6.25
C ALA A 94 -7.62 -6.58 -4.94
N PRO A 95 -6.97 -7.52 -4.23
CA PRO A 95 -7.38 -7.83 -2.86
C PRO A 95 -7.22 -6.58 -1.98
N GLU A 96 -8.05 -6.50 -0.95
CA GLU A 96 -8.08 -5.43 0.02
C GLU A 96 -8.12 -6.02 1.43
N LEU A 97 -7.41 -5.40 2.37
CA LEU A 97 -7.52 -5.71 3.79
C LEU A 97 -8.29 -4.60 4.51
N ARG A 98 -9.29 -4.98 5.32
CA ARG A 98 -9.92 -4.09 6.29
C ARG A 98 -9.28 -4.32 7.65
N LEU A 99 -8.69 -3.28 8.21
CA LEU A 99 -8.07 -3.28 9.54
C LEU A 99 -8.92 -2.43 10.49
N ASP A 100 -9.38 -3.03 11.58
CA ASP A 100 -9.97 -2.32 12.72
C ASP A 100 -9.05 -2.52 13.94
N ARG A 101 -8.69 -1.41 14.60
CA ARG A 101 -7.83 -1.43 15.79
C ARG A 101 -8.11 -0.26 16.72
N ILE A 102 -7.57 -0.32 17.93
CA ILE A 102 -7.50 0.83 18.85
C ILE A 102 -6.07 1.36 18.86
N SER A 103 -5.90 2.66 18.65
CA SER A 103 -4.60 3.33 18.75
C SER A 103 -4.74 4.54 19.69
N ASN A 104 -3.98 4.56 20.78
CA ASN A 104 -4.05 5.62 21.80
C ASN A 104 -5.48 5.89 22.30
N GLY A 105 -6.29 4.84 22.46
CA GLY A 105 -7.69 4.95 22.87
C GLY A 105 -8.67 5.36 21.77
N ILE A 106 -8.19 5.61 20.55
CA ILE A 106 -9.02 6.00 19.40
C ILE A 106 -9.27 4.78 18.53
N PRO A 107 -10.55 4.43 18.23
CA PRO A 107 -10.85 3.39 17.26
C PRO A 107 -10.48 3.87 15.85
N ILE A 108 -9.67 3.08 15.16
CA ILE A 108 -9.19 3.34 13.81
C ILE A 108 -9.69 2.22 12.90
N ARG A 109 -10.29 2.63 11.77
CA ARG A 109 -10.64 1.74 10.64
C ARG A 109 -9.84 2.15 9.42
N GLN A 110 -9.16 1.20 8.80
CA GLN A 110 -8.34 1.40 7.60
C GLN A 110 -8.72 0.38 6.52
N TRP A 111 -8.68 0.84 5.27
CA TRP A 111 -8.81 0.02 4.08
C TRP A 111 -7.47 0.04 3.36
N LEU A 112 -6.91 -1.13 3.11
CA LEU A 112 -5.58 -1.33 2.53
C LEU A 112 -5.74 -2.09 1.21
N PRO A 113 -6.01 -1.38 0.09
CA PRO A 113 -6.03 -2.00 -1.22
C PRO A 113 -4.60 -2.37 -1.61
N MET A 114 -4.41 -3.55 -2.22
CA MET A 114 -3.10 -4.05 -2.63
C MET A 114 -2.93 -4.07 -4.16
N PRO A 115 -2.91 -2.92 -4.86
CA PRO A 115 -2.69 -2.91 -6.29
C PRO A 115 -1.20 -3.08 -6.62
N MET A 116 -0.86 -4.02 -7.50
CA MET A 116 0.48 -4.05 -8.10
C MET A 116 0.53 -3.19 -9.36
N ARG A 117 1.62 -2.39 -9.47
CA ARG A 117 1.96 -1.67 -10.69
C ARG A 117 1.87 -2.62 -11.89
N ARG A 118 1.19 -2.19 -12.94
CA ARG A 118 1.30 -2.84 -14.25
C ARG A 118 2.69 -2.50 -14.79
N THR A 119 3.56 -3.49 -14.89
CA THR A 119 4.72 -3.37 -15.76
C THR A 119 4.17 -3.35 -17.18
N VAL A 120 4.29 -2.21 -17.86
CA VAL A 120 4.06 -2.15 -19.31
C VAL A 120 5.29 -2.80 -19.94
N ALA A 121 5.08 -3.87 -20.70
CA ALA A 121 6.12 -4.54 -21.48
C ALA A 121 6.53 -3.68 -22.68
#